data_AF-A0A9P5YPQ5-F1
#
_entry.id   AF-A0A9P5YPQ5-F1
#
_cell.length_a   1.000
_cell.length_b   1.000
_cell.length_c   1.000
_cell.angle_alpha   90.00
_cell.angle_beta   90.00
_cell.angle_gamma   90.00
#
_symmetry.space_group_name_H-M   'P 1'
#
loop_
_entity.id
_entity.type
_entity.pdbx_description
1 polymer ?
#
loop_
_entity_poly.entity_id
_entity_poly.type
_entity_poly.pdbx_seq_one_letter_code
_entity_poly.pdbx_strand_id
1 'polypeptide(L)'
;MGINRFVFRKLVSELENRTWLCPTRYVTSEEQVAIFLRIARTGQGNAEMQERFQRSGDTISKCFHRVLNMLVSKPLGEIFALL
;
A
#
# COMPACT_ATOMS: atom_id res chain seq x y z
N MET A 1 6.23 -10.16 -9.37
CA MET A 1 6.67 -10.44 -7.98
C MET A 1 6.59 -11.95 -7.77
N GLY A 2 7.53 -12.56 -7.03
CA GLY A 2 7.51 -14.01 -6.79
C GLY A 2 6.46 -14.50 -5.78
N ILE A 3 5.45 -13.68 -5.45
CA ILE A 3 4.42 -14.00 -4.47
C ILE A 3 3.27 -14.70 -5.18
N ASN A 4 2.76 -15.78 -4.61
CA ASN A 4 1.57 -16.46 -5.11
C ASN A 4 0.36 -15.52 -5.13
N ARG A 5 -0.41 -15.52 -6.22
CA ARG A 5 -1.56 -14.60 -6.42
C ARG A 5 -2.60 -14.70 -5.31
N PHE A 6 -2.90 -15.88 -4.80
CA PHE A 6 -3.89 -16.07 -3.73
C PHE A 6 -3.39 -15.49 -2.41
N VAL A 7 -2.11 -15.71 -2.08
CA VAL A 7 -1.48 -15.14 -0.89
C VAL A 7 -1.47 -13.62 -0.97
N PHE A 8 -1.13 -13.06 -2.12
CA PHE A 8 -1.15 -11.61 -2.34
C PHE A 8 -2.55 -11.02 -2.16
N ARG A 9 -3.58 -11.62 -2.76
CA ARG A 9 -4.97 -11.15 -2.60
C ARG A 9 -5.46 -11.26 -1.16
N LYS A 10 -5.11 -12.35 -0.46
CA LYS A 10 -5.44 -12.50 0.96
C LYS A 10 -4.80 -11.39 1.79
N LEU A 11 -3.53 -11.07 1.53
CA LEU A 11 -2.86 -9.94 2.19
C LEU A 11 -3.59 -8.61 1.95
N VAL A 12 -3.94 -8.30 0.70
CA VAL A 12 -4.67 -7.07 0.38
C VAL A 12 -5.99 -7.01 1.13
N SER A 13 -6.76 -8.11 1.12
CA SER A 13 -8.03 -8.20 1.84
C SER A 13 -7.88 -8.02 3.35
N GLU A 14 -6.85 -8.62 3.97
CA GLU A 14 -6.59 -8.41 5.40
C GLU A 14 -6.23 -6.96 5.72
N LEU A 15 -5.49 -6.28 4.84
CA LEU A 15 -5.16 -4.87 5.02
C LEU A 15 -6.40 -3.98 4.88
N GLU A 16 -7.27 -4.24 3.91
CA GLU A 16 -8.54 -3.50 3.77
C GLU A 16 -9.48 -3.72 4.97
N ASN A 17 -9.49 -4.91 5.55
CA ASN A 17 -10.38 -5.25 6.67
C ASN A 17 -9.88 -4.77 8.03
N ARG A 18 -8.56 -4.70 8.23
CA ARG A 18 -7.94 -4.39 9.54
C ARG A 18 -7.38 -2.98 9.64
N THR A 19 -7.25 -2.29 8.50
CA THR A 19 -6.75 -0.92 8.44
C THR A 19 -7.74 -0.06 7.64
N TRP A 20 -7.37 1.19 7.37
CA TRP A 20 -8.17 2.08 6.53
C TRP A 20 -7.66 2.10 5.08
N LEU A 21 -6.99 1.03 4.64
CA LEU A 21 -6.58 0.90 3.25
C LEU A 21 -7.82 0.77 2.35
N CYS A 22 -7.91 1.64 1.36
CA CYS A 22 -8.97 1.63 0.38
C CYS A 22 -8.44 2.06 -1.00
N PRO A 23 -9.12 1.67 -2.09
CA PRO A 23 -8.77 2.15 -3.42
C PRO A 23 -9.01 3.65 -3.53
N THR A 24 -8.28 4.29 -4.44
CA THR A 24 -8.55 5.67 -4.88
C THR A 24 -9.21 5.67 -6.25
N ARG A 25 -9.56 6.86 -6.75
CA ARG A 25 -10.09 7.04 -8.11
C ARG A 25 -9.22 6.40 -9.19
N TYR A 26 -7.89 6.37 -9.01
CA TYR A 26 -6.97 5.94 -10.06
C TYR A 26 -6.03 4.78 -9.65
N VAL A 27 -5.95 4.41 -8.37
CA VAL A 27 -5.03 3.38 -7.88
C VAL A 27 -5.81 2.41 -7.01
N THR A 28 -5.76 1.11 -7.34
CA THR A 28 -6.44 0.08 -6.53
C THR A 28 -5.66 -0.22 -5.24
N SER A 29 -6.29 -0.88 -4.27
CA SER A 29 -5.60 -1.35 -3.06
C SER A 29 -4.48 -2.34 -3.41
N GLU A 30 -4.72 -3.24 -4.37
CA GLU A 30 -3.69 -4.17 -4.85
C GLU A 30 -2.48 -3.42 -5.39
N GLU A 31 -2.69 -2.41 -6.21
CA GLU A 31 -1.59 -1.65 -6.79
C GLU A 31 -0.83 -0.85 -5.74
N GLN A 32 -1.52 -0.24 -4.78
CA GLN A 32 -0.91 0.45 -3.64
C GLN A 32 0.00 -0.50 -2.84
N VAL A 33 -0.52 -1.69 -2.48
CA VAL A 33 0.22 -2.72 -1.75
C VAL A 33 1.36 -3.28 -2.60
N ALA A 34 1.17 -3.41 -3.91
CA ALA A 34 2.18 -3.89 -4.82
C ALA A 34 3.38 -2.93 -4.92
N ILE A 35 3.11 -1.62 -5.01
CA ILE A 35 4.14 -0.57 -4.98
C ILE A 35 4.91 -0.64 -3.66
N PHE A 36 4.20 -0.69 -2.53
CA PHE A 36 4.80 -0.76 -1.21
C PHE A 36 5.74 -1.98 -1.07
N LEU A 37 5.25 -3.19 -1.38
CA LEU A 37 6.04 -4.41 -1.28
C LEU A 37 7.23 -4.43 -2.24
N ARG A 38 7.08 -3.84 -3.44
CA ARG A 38 8.18 -3.75 -4.39
C ARG A 38 9.31 -2.88 -3.84
N ILE A 39 8.99 -1.70 -3.32
CA ILE A 39 9.97 -0.80 -2.72
C ILE A 39 10.59 -1.44 -1.48
N ALA A 40 9.78 -1.97 -0.55
CA ALA A 40 10.25 -2.61 0.67
C ALA A 40 11.19 -3.80 0.40
N ARG A 41 10.91 -4.60 -0.64
CA ARG A 41 11.75 -5.76 -1.02
C ARG A 41 13.07 -5.35 -1.66
N THR A 42 13.06 -4.33 -2.52
CA THR A 42 14.17 -4.08 -3.45
C THR A 42 14.99 -2.84 -3.11
N GLY A 43 14.48 -1.93 -2.28
CA GLY A 43 15.12 -0.65 -1.99
C GLY A 43 15.22 0.28 -3.21
N GLN A 44 14.55 -0.05 -4.31
CA GLN A 44 14.64 0.69 -5.56
C GLN A 44 13.97 2.07 -5.44
N GLY A 45 14.56 3.06 -6.10
CA GLY A 45 14.13 4.46 -6.03
C GLY A 45 12.85 4.75 -6.82
N ASN A 46 12.33 5.96 -6.63
CA ASN A 46 11.05 6.40 -7.22
C ASN A 46 11.05 6.33 -8.76
N ALA A 47 12.15 6.68 -9.43
CA ALA A 47 12.23 6.66 -10.90
C ALA A 47 11.94 5.27 -11.50
N GLU A 48 12.50 4.20 -10.92
CA GLU A 48 12.25 2.85 -11.40
C GLU A 48 10.80 2.41 -11.15
N MET A 49 10.22 2.84 -10.04
CA MET A 49 8.82 2.52 -9.72
C MET A 49 7.86 3.26 -10.65
N GLN A 50 8.17 4.50 -11.03
CA GLN A 50 7.39 5.24 -12.03
C GLN A 50 7.34 4.48 -13.35
N GLU A 51 8.48 4.01 -13.85
CA GLU A 51 8.56 3.20 -15.06
C GLU A 51 7.80 1.88 -14.91
N ARG A 52 8.01 1.15 -13.80
CA ARG A 52 7.41 -0.18 -13.62
C ARG A 52 5.89 -0.15 -13.49
N PHE A 53 5.34 0.84 -12.79
CA PHE A 53 3.90 0.96 -12.52
C PHE A 53 3.20 1.96 -13.43
N GLN A 54 3.95 2.68 -14.28
CA GLN A 54 3.43 3.70 -15.19
C GLN A 54 2.65 4.79 -14.44
N ARG A 55 3.17 5.20 -13.29
CA ARG A 55 2.59 6.24 -12.42
C ARG A 55 3.56 7.38 -12.24
N SER A 56 3.01 8.56 -11.90
CA SER A 56 3.83 9.69 -11.50
C SER A 56 4.58 9.41 -10.20
N GLY A 57 5.73 10.04 -10.01
CA GLY A 57 6.52 9.87 -8.79
C GLY A 57 5.78 10.30 -7.53
N ASP A 58 4.90 11.29 -7.64
CA ASP A 58 3.98 11.68 -6.56
C ASP A 58 3.02 10.54 -6.20
N THR A 59 2.44 9.86 -7.19
CA THR A 59 1.57 8.71 -6.96
C THR A 59 2.32 7.56 -6.28
N ILE A 60 3.53 7.24 -6.74
CA ILE A 60 4.38 6.22 -6.12
C ILE A 60 4.65 6.55 -4.64
N SER A 61 5.10 7.77 -4.36
CA SER A 61 5.39 8.23 -3.00
C SER A 61 4.14 8.19 -2.10
N LYS A 62 2.98 8.60 -2.63
CA LYS A 62 1.71 8.56 -1.89
C LYS A 62 1.28 7.13 -1.58
N CYS A 63 1.40 6.21 -2.54
CA CYS A 63 1.06 4.79 -2.33
C CYS A 63 1.94 4.17 -1.26
N PHE A 64 3.26 4.38 -1.34
CA PHE A 64 4.22 3.86 -0.36
C PHE A 64 3.90 4.36 1.06
N HIS A 65 3.82 5.68 1.24
CA HIS A 65 3.59 6.26 2.56
C HIS A 65 2.21 5.92 3.11
N ARG A 66 1.18 5.81 2.25
CA ARG A 66 -0.14 5.42 2.72
C ARG A 66 -0.13 4.02 3.30
N VAL A 67 0.41 3.03 2.59
CA VAL A 67 0.46 1.65 3.09
C VAL A 67 1.35 1.58 4.34
N LEU A 68 2.50 2.26 4.35
CA LEU A 68 3.36 2.34 5.53
C LEU A 68 2.60 2.90 6.74
N ASN A 69 1.95 4.05 6.57
CA ASN A 69 1.19 4.70 7.65
C ASN A 69 0.05 3.81 8.13
N MET A 70 -0.67 3.10 7.27
CA MET A 70 -1.71 2.16 7.73
C MET A 70 -1.16 1.00 8.56
N LEU A 71 0.10 0.61 8.35
CA LEU A 71 0.76 -0.46 9.09
C LEU A 71 1.36 0.01 10.43
N VAL A 72 1.88 1.24 10.49
CA VAL A 72 2.63 1.74 11.65
C VAL A 72 1.82 2.70 12.52
N SER A 73 0.78 3.33 11.98
CA SER A 73 -0.10 4.18 12.77
C SER A 73 -0.96 3.28 13.64
N LYS A 74 -1.02 3.56 14.95
CA LYS A 74 -2.06 2.96 15.81
C LYS A 74 -3.41 3.17 15.12
N PRO A 75 -4.32 2.18 15.13
CA PRO A 75 -5.65 2.38 14.57
C PRO A 75 -6.25 3.61 15.24
N LEU A 76 -6.48 4.67 14.46
CA LEU A 76 -7.13 5.89 14.93
C LEU A 76 -8.48 5.58 15.62
N GLY A 77 -9.04 4.40 15.35
CA GLY A 77 -10.22 3.84 16.02
C GLY A 77 -10.08 3.61 17.53
N GLU A 78 -8.88 3.44 18.10
CA GLU A 78 -8.71 3.41 19.56
C GLU A 78 -8.83 4.81 20.19
N ILE A 79 -8.54 5.88 19.44
CA ILE A 79 -8.65 7.26 19.94
C ILE A 79 -10.12 7.71 19.97
N PHE A 80 -10.93 7.28 18.99
CA PHE A 80 -12.36 7.58 18.96
C PHE A 80 -13.23 6.63 19.80
N ALA A 81 -12.73 5.44 20.17
CA ALA A 81 -13.43 4.54 21.09
C ALA A 81 -13.35 4.97 22.57
N LEU A 82 -12.58 6.03 22.87
CA LEU A 82 -12.39 6.61 24.20
C LEU A 82 -13.07 7.99 24.37
N LEU A 83 -13.91 8.40 23.42
CA LEU A 83 -14.75 9.60 23.45
C LEU A 83 -16.22 9.21 23.26
#